data_AF-A0A937Y5I5-F1
#
_entry.id   AF-A0A937Y5I5-F1
#
_cell.length_a   1.000
_cell.length_b   1.000
_cell.length_c   1.000
_cell.angle_alpha   90.00
_cell.angle_beta   90.00
_cell.angle_gamma   90.00
#
_symmetry.space_group_name_H-M   'P 1'
#
loop_
_entity.id
_entity.type
_entity.pdbx_description
1 polymer ?
#
loop_
_entity_poly.entity_id
_entity_poly.type
_entity_poly.pdbx_seq_one_letter_code
_entity_poly.pdbx_strand_id
1 'polypeptide(L)'
;MLHSPNCAVCHGSAGRGDGPVVELLRRAPPDLTQLSRRNGGVFPIDSVYQTIEGGSVAAHGTREMPIWGRDSRIQGAEYYRDVPYDPEIYVRTRLLWLVEYLSRLQQR
;
A
#
# COMPACT_ATOMS: atom_id res chain seq x y z
N MET A 1 3.29 -6.86 -14.78
CA MET A 1 3.40 -7.70 -13.57
C MET A 1 3.84 -6.82 -12.41
N LEU A 2 2.93 -6.46 -11.48
CA LEU A 2 3.22 -6.12 -10.07
C LEU A 2 1.96 -5.62 -9.32
N HIS A 3 0.78 -6.22 -9.55
CA HIS A 3 -0.33 -6.06 -8.61
C HIS A 3 0.10 -6.79 -7.34
N SER A 4 0.57 -6.07 -6.32
CA SER A 4 1.16 -6.67 -5.12
C SER A 4 0.13 -7.61 -4.48
N PRO A 5 0.29 -8.95 -4.58
CA PRO A 5 -0.72 -9.90 -4.11
C PRO A 5 -1.02 -9.69 -2.63
N ASN A 6 -0.03 -9.19 -1.89
CA ASN A 6 -0.12 -8.89 -0.48
C ASN A 6 -1.16 -7.80 -0.15
N CYS A 7 -1.41 -6.84 -1.05
CA CYS A 7 -2.44 -5.81 -0.86
C CYS A 7 -3.85 -6.37 -1.09
N ALA A 8 -3.99 -7.23 -2.12
CA ALA A 8 -5.26 -7.82 -2.51
C ALA A 8 -5.82 -8.82 -1.49
N VAL A 9 -4.95 -9.43 -0.66
CA VAL A 9 -5.38 -10.30 0.46
C VAL A 9 -6.37 -9.58 1.38
N CYS A 10 -6.15 -8.31 1.67
CA CYS A 10 -7.05 -7.51 2.51
C CYS A 10 -8.02 -6.66 1.69
N HIS A 11 -7.54 -5.98 0.64
CA HIS A 11 -8.34 -5.02 -0.11
C HIS A 11 -9.12 -5.61 -1.30
N GLY A 12 -8.95 -6.90 -1.60
CA GLY A 12 -9.52 -7.54 -2.78
C GLY A 12 -8.77 -7.17 -4.07
N SER A 13 -8.98 -7.94 -5.13
CA SER A 13 -8.33 -7.71 -6.42
C SER A 13 -8.78 -6.40 -7.09
N ALA A 14 -10.01 -5.95 -6.79
CA ALA A 14 -10.57 -4.69 -7.25
C ALA A 14 -10.31 -3.52 -6.28
N GLY A 15 -9.62 -3.75 -5.15
CA GLY A 15 -9.34 -2.73 -4.15
C GLY A 15 -10.56 -2.24 -3.36
N ARG A 16 -11.65 -3.01 -3.30
CA ARG A 16 -12.92 -2.60 -2.68
C ARG A 16 -13.02 -2.89 -1.18
N GLY A 17 -11.98 -3.48 -0.59
CA GLY A 17 -12.00 -3.90 0.82
C GLY A 17 -12.65 -5.26 1.04
N ASP A 18 -12.80 -6.06 -0.01
CA ASP A 18 -13.48 -7.35 -0.05
C ASP A 18 -12.49 -8.52 -0.20
N GLY A 19 -11.28 -8.38 0.35
CA GLY A 19 -10.26 -9.42 0.30
C GLY A 19 -10.64 -10.68 1.10
N PRO A 20 -10.06 -11.85 0.77
CA PRO A 20 -10.43 -13.14 1.38
C PRO A 20 -10.27 -13.22 2.90
N VAL A 21 -9.48 -12.32 3.51
CA VAL A 21 -9.28 -12.32 4.98
C VAL A 21 -10.14 -11.28 5.70
N VAL A 22 -11.03 -10.56 5.02
CA VAL A 22 -11.79 -9.43 5.62
C VAL A 22 -12.58 -9.84 6.86
N GLU A 23 -13.19 -11.04 6.85
CA GLU A 23 -13.95 -11.60 7.97
C GLU A 23 -13.08 -11.91 9.22
N LEU A 24 -11.77 -12.02 9.03
CA LEU A 24 -10.81 -12.25 10.12
C LEU A 24 -10.27 -10.95 10.72
N LEU A 25 -10.57 -9.80 10.11
CA LEU A 25 -10.08 -8.50 10.55
C LEU A 25 -11.06 -7.86 11.54
N ARG A 26 -10.50 -7.20 12.57
CA ARG A 26 -11.30 -6.41 13.52
C ARG A 26 -11.97 -5.21 12.86
N ARG A 27 -11.36 -4.69 11.79
CA ARG A 27 -11.86 -3.58 10.98
C ARG A 27 -11.71 -3.92 9.51
N ALA A 28 -12.80 -3.76 8.76
CA ALA A 28 -12.76 -3.90 7.32
C ALA A 28 -11.84 -2.85 6.68
N PRO A 29 -10.96 -3.24 5.73
CA PRO A 29 -10.17 -2.30 4.97
C PRO A 29 -11.07 -1.36 4.16
N PRO A 30 -10.68 -0.09 3.96
CA PRO A 30 -11.47 0.83 3.16
C PRO A 30 -11.51 0.41 1.68
N ASP A 31 -12.60 0.79 1.00
CA ASP A 31 -12.69 0.81 -0.46
C ASP A 31 -11.70 1.84 -1.02
N LEU A 32 -10.58 1.34 -1.56
CA LEU A 32 -9.50 2.13 -2.12
C LEU A 32 -9.91 2.79 -3.44
N THR A 33 -11.01 2.39 -4.07
CA THR A 33 -11.50 2.99 -5.33
C THR A 33 -12.18 4.35 -5.11
N GLN A 34 -12.46 4.70 -3.85
CA GLN A 34 -13.23 5.87 -3.45
C GLN A 34 -12.40 6.96 -2.75
N LEU A 35 -11.07 6.83 -2.72
CA LEU A 35 -10.18 7.76 -1.99
C LEU A 35 -10.28 9.20 -2.53
N SER A 36 -10.31 9.38 -3.86
CA SER A 36 -10.50 10.70 -4.47
C SER A 36 -11.83 11.31 -4.08
N ARG A 37 -12.93 10.54 -4.16
CA ARG A 37 -14.27 11.02 -3.80
C ARG A 37 -14.34 11.49 -2.33
N ARG A 38 -13.66 10.78 -1.43
CA ARG A 38 -13.56 11.14 0.00
C ARG A 38 -12.66 12.35 0.25
N ASN A 39 -11.80 12.70 -0.71
CA ASN A 39 -10.85 13.82 -0.64
C ASN A 39 -11.19 14.92 -1.67
N GLY A 40 -12.47 15.29 -1.78
CA GLY A 40 -12.90 16.42 -2.62
C GLY A 40 -12.67 16.24 -4.13
N GLY A 41 -12.58 15.00 -4.60
CA GLY A 41 -12.34 14.66 -6.01
C GLY A 41 -10.86 14.55 -6.39
N VAL A 42 -9.93 14.83 -5.46
CA VAL A 42 -8.48 14.79 -5.71
C VAL A 42 -7.87 13.59 -5.01
N PHE A 43 -7.03 12.82 -5.70
CA PHE A 43 -6.36 11.68 -5.09
C PHE A 43 -5.26 12.13 -4.10
N PRO A 44 -5.31 11.71 -2.82
CA PRO A 44 -4.39 12.20 -1.79
C PRO A 44 -3.03 11.46 -1.81
N ILE A 45 -2.19 11.76 -2.80
CA ILE A 45 -0.89 11.09 -3.06
C ILE A 45 -0.04 10.97 -1.78
N ASP A 46 0.22 12.09 -1.09
CA ASP A 46 1.14 12.12 0.05
C ASP A 46 0.62 11.28 1.23
N SER A 47 -0.66 11.38 1.54
CA SER A 47 -1.29 10.61 2.62
C SER A 47 -1.28 9.11 2.32
N VAL A 48 -1.54 8.73 1.07
CA VAL A 48 -1.49 7.33 0.64
C VAL A 48 -0.05 6.81 0.70
N TYR A 49 0.93 7.57 0.20
CA TYR A 49 2.34 7.20 0.26
C TYR A 49 2.80 6.96 1.70
N GLN A 50 2.55 7.92 2.60
CA GLN A 50 2.89 7.81 4.04
C GLN A 50 2.21 6.61 4.71
N THR A 51 0.94 6.36 4.37
CA THR A 51 0.19 5.22 4.90
C THR A 51 0.83 3.88 4.50
N ILE A 52 1.24 3.73 3.24
CA ILE A 52 1.85 2.49 2.71
C ILE A 52 3.30 2.35 3.20
N GLU A 53 4.09 3.42 3.15
CA GLU A 53 5.46 3.44 3.64
C GLU A 53 5.54 3.02 5.11
N GLY A 54 4.54 3.44 5.90
CA GLY A 54 4.52 3.29 7.34
C GLY A 54 5.14 4.49 8.08
N GLY A 55 5.64 5.49 7.34
CA GLY A 55 6.10 6.77 7.86
C GLY A 55 4.92 7.64 8.32
N SER A 56 4.91 7.99 9.61
CA SER A 56 4.03 8.96 10.28
C SER A 56 2.51 8.74 10.26
N VAL A 57 2.00 7.96 11.22
CA VAL A 57 1.00 8.43 12.23
C VAL A 57 1.23 7.61 13.51
N ALA A 58 1.69 8.25 14.59
CA ALA A 58 2.00 7.65 15.88
C ALA A 58 0.76 7.39 16.79
N ALA A 59 -0.45 7.35 16.22
CA ALA A 59 -1.70 7.49 16.99
C ALA A 59 -2.57 6.23 17.18
N HIS A 60 -2.21 5.05 16.63
CA HIS A 60 -3.01 3.83 16.85
C HIS A 60 -2.13 2.58 17.08
N GLY A 61 -2.56 1.72 18.01
CA GLY A 61 -1.86 0.56 18.58
C GLY A 61 -1.32 -0.48 17.59
N THR A 62 -1.86 -1.71 17.58
CA THR A 62 -1.45 -2.72 16.57
C THR A 62 -1.91 -2.24 15.20
N ARG A 63 -1.01 -1.71 14.37
CA ARG A 63 -1.35 -1.25 13.01
C ARG A 63 -1.94 -2.44 12.24
N GLU A 64 -3.21 -2.33 11.84
CA GLU A 64 -3.91 -3.39 11.11
C GLU A 64 -3.37 -3.57 9.68
N MET A 65 -2.72 -2.54 9.12
CA MET A 65 -1.99 -2.61 7.86
C MET A 65 -0.48 -2.84 8.07
N PRO A 66 0.15 -3.75 7.29
CA PRO A 66 1.60 -3.97 7.33
C PRO A 66 2.42 -2.72 6.99
N ILE A 67 3.68 -2.70 7.45
CA ILE A 67 4.65 -1.64 7.14
C ILE A 67 5.35 -2.00 5.82
N TRP A 68 4.73 -1.69 4.69
CA TRP A 68 5.22 -2.12 3.38
C TRP A 68 6.57 -1.52 3.00
N GLY A 69 6.97 -0.37 3.58
CA GLY A 69 8.33 0.15 3.41
C GLY A 69 9.39 -0.81 3.98
N ARG A 70 9.15 -1.39 5.16
CA ARG A 70 10.03 -2.40 5.77
C ARG A 70 10.04 -3.68 4.94
N ASP A 71 8.87 -4.19 4.55
CA ASP A 71 8.78 -5.43 3.78
C ASP A 71 9.45 -5.29 2.41
N SER A 72 9.28 -4.14 1.76
CA SER A 72 9.96 -3.82 0.50
C SER A 72 11.48 -3.77 0.69
N ARG A 73 11.97 -3.24 1.82
CA ARG A 73 13.40 -3.23 2.13
C ARG A 73 13.96 -4.66 2.27
N ILE A 74 13.24 -5.54 2.96
CA ILE A 74 13.61 -6.96 3.12
C ILE A 74 13.62 -7.67 1.76
N GLN A 75 12.54 -7.50 0.97
CA GLN A 75 12.44 -8.10 -0.37
C GLN A 75 13.56 -7.61 -1.30
N GLY A 76 13.91 -6.32 -1.26
CA GLY A 76 15.01 -5.77 -2.04
C GLY A 76 16.35 -6.41 -1.67
N ALA A 77 16.62 -6.60 -0.37
CA ALA A 77 17.86 -7.20 0.11
C ALA A 77 17.97 -8.68 -0.29
N GLU A 78 16.86 -9.41 -0.29
CA GLU A 78 16.83 -10.80 -0.76
C GLU A 78 17.01 -10.90 -2.28
N TYR A 79 16.39 -10.00 -3.05
CA TYR A 79 16.43 -10.03 -4.50
C TYR A 79 17.79 -9.60 -5.08
N TYR A 80 18.39 -8.55 -4.51
CA TYR A 80 19.69 -8.02 -4.95
C TYR A 80 20.87 -8.49 -4.08
N ARG A 81 20.75 -9.68 -3.45
CA ARG A 81 21.74 -10.19 -2.48
C ARG A 81 23.21 -10.00 -2.91
N ASP A 82 23.49 -10.25 -4.19
CA ASP A 82 24.85 -10.24 -4.74
C ASP A 82 25.10 -9.07 -5.71
N VAL A 83 24.19 -8.09 -5.77
CA VAL A 83 24.23 -6.97 -6.72
C VAL A 83 24.17 -5.65 -5.94
N PRO A 84 25.14 -4.73 -6.12
CA PRO A 84 25.04 -3.40 -5.54
C PRO A 84 23.76 -2.69 -6.01
N TYR A 85 22.95 -2.23 -5.06
CA TYR A 85 21.73 -1.47 -5.31
C TYR A 85 21.52 -0.46 -4.18
N ASP A 86 20.72 0.58 -4.45
CA ASP A 86 20.29 1.51 -3.42
C ASP A 86 18.93 1.05 -2.83
N PRO A 87 18.89 0.63 -1.56
CA PRO A 87 17.67 0.14 -0.93
C PRO A 87 16.59 1.22 -0.80
N GLU A 88 16.97 2.49 -0.63
CA GLU A 88 16.01 3.58 -0.52
C GLU A 88 15.35 3.88 -1.87
N ILE A 89 16.12 3.85 -2.96
CA ILE A 89 15.57 3.99 -4.31
C ILE A 89 14.65 2.82 -4.65
N TYR A 90 15.02 1.59 -4.27
CA TYR A 90 14.18 0.42 -4.49
C TYR A 90 12.83 0.54 -3.76
N VAL A 91 12.86 0.83 -2.46
CA VAL A 91 11.65 1.00 -1.65
C VAL A 91 10.80 2.13 -2.20
N ARG A 92 11.37 3.31 -2.41
CA ARG A 92 10.63 4.48 -2.92
C ARG A 92 9.98 4.20 -4.26
N THR A 93 10.69 3.56 -5.19
CA THR A 93 10.14 3.20 -6.50
C THR A 93 8.98 2.22 -6.35
N ARG A 94 9.14 1.16 -5.54
CA ARG A 94 8.09 0.18 -5.27
C ARG A 94 6.82 0.85 -4.72
N LEU A 95 6.97 1.76 -3.77
CA LEU A 95 5.86 2.48 -3.15
C LEU A 95 5.18 3.45 -4.12
N LEU A 96 5.94 4.23 -4.88
CA LEU A 96 5.38 5.14 -5.89
C LEU A 96 4.57 4.41 -6.97
N TRP A 97 5.01 3.21 -7.40
CA TRP A 97 4.24 2.38 -8.30
C TRP A 97 2.89 1.93 -7.70
N LEU A 98 2.83 1.65 -6.39
CA LEU A 98 1.57 1.32 -5.72
C LEU A 98 0.65 2.54 -5.61
N VAL A 99 1.20 3.70 -5.25
CA VAL A 99 0.45 4.97 -5.17
C VAL A 99 -0.14 5.33 -6.53
N GLU A 100 0.65 5.19 -7.59
CA GLU A 100 0.25 5.45 -8.96
C GLU A 100 -0.85 4.48 -9.43
N TYR A 101 -0.73 3.20 -9.11
CA TYR A 101 -1.78 2.20 -9.37
C TYR A 101 -3.08 2.57 -8.66
N LEU A 102 -3.02 2.93 -7.38
CA LEU A 102 -4.20 3.35 -6.61
C LEU A 102 -4.81 4.63 -7.20
N SER A 103 -4.01 5.58 -7.68
CA SER A 103 -4.51 6.78 -8.36
C SER A 103 -5.31 6.44 -9.62
N ARG A 104 -4.91 5.41 -10.37
CA ARG A 104 -5.63 4.96 -11.58
C ARG A 104 -6.89 4.17 -11.27
N LEU A 105 -6.99 3.61 -10.08
CA LEU A 105 -8.13 2.81 -9.62
C LEU A 105 -9.35 3.66 -9.20
N GLN A 106 -9.17 4.99 -9.07
CA GLN A 106 -10.21 5.88 -8.54
C GLN A 106 -11.42 5.98 -9.46
N GLN A 107 -12.62 5.78 -8.92
CA GLN A 107 -13.86 5.99 -9.63
C GLN A 107 -14.19 7.49 -9.67
N ARG A 108 -14.35 8.03 -10.88
CA ARG A 108 -14.78 9.42 -11.10
C ARG A 108 -16.23 9.60 -10.69
#